data_AF-A0A9N8LHW0-F1
#
_entry.id   AF-A0A9N8LHW0-F1
#
_cell.length_a   1.000
_cell.length_b   1.000
_cell.length_c   1.000
_cell.angle_alpha   90.00
_cell.angle_beta   90.00
_cell.angle_gamma   90.00
#
_symmetry.space_group_name_H-M   'P 1'
#
loop_
_entity.id
_entity.type
_entity.pdbx_description
1 polymer ?
#
loop_
_entity_poly.entity_id
_entity_poly.type
_entity_poly.pdbx_seq_one_letter_code
_entity_poly.pdbx_strand_id
1 'polypeptide(L)'
;MFDTVTATPATHTKLDRNGERVSVAAYFKDTYNYTLCFPNAPYVKLRGQDGFVSLELCFVVEGSRVPPLSLNAAQTAKMIDIARQEPQERQQSVVQLRNEVVKYKQDGLIQAWGVQVSNEPVRPEGRQLPPPRVTYGLNTI
;
A
#
# COMPACT_ATOMS: atom_id res chain seq x y z
N MET A 1 12.85 -8.12 3.60
CA MET A 1 12.98 -6.66 3.81
C MET A 1 14.45 -6.32 3.69
N PHE A 2 14.81 -5.25 2.97
CA PHE A 2 16.20 -4.84 2.85
C PHE A 2 16.64 -3.99 4.04
N ASP A 3 17.94 -3.94 4.28
CA ASP A 3 18.54 -3.25 5.41
C ASP A 3 18.93 -1.81 5.03
N THR A 4 19.68 -1.68 3.93
CA THR A 4 20.23 -0.39 3.50
C THR A 4 20.48 -0.38 1.99
N VAL A 5 20.54 0.81 1.41
CA VAL A 5 20.93 1.05 0.02
C VAL A 5 22.40 1.46 0.01
N THR A 6 23.21 0.85 -0.85
CA THR A 6 24.64 1.11 -0.92
C THR A 6 24.94 2.51 -1.44
N ALA A 7 25.92 3.19 -0.84
CA ALA A 7 26.40 4.49 -1.34
C ALA A 7 27.30 4.34 -2.58
N THR A 8 27.82 3.15 -2.84
CA THR A 8 28.77 2.87 -3.93
C THR A 8 28.13 2.05 -5.07
N PRO A 9 28.54 2.30 -6.34
CA PRO A 9 28.14 1.51 -7.52
C PRO A 9 28.44 0.01 -7.43
N ALA A 10 27.80 -0.82 -8.27
CA ALA A 10 28.02 -2.27 -8.36
C ALA A 10 29.47 -2.64 -8.67
N THR A 11 30.08 -1.83 -9.54
CA THR A 11 31.41 -2.07 -10.06
C THR A 11 32.44 -2.03 -8.93
N HIS A 12 32.20 -1.18 -7.93
CA HIS A 12 33.08 -0.99 -6.78
C HIS A 12 32.64 -1.77 -5.54
N THR A 13 31.35 -2.07 -5.42
CA THR A 13 30.81 -2.88 -4.32
C THR A 13 31.24 -4.33 -4.52
N LYS A 14 32.02 -4.86 -3.58
CA LYS A 14 32.52 -6.23 -3.61
C LYS A 14 31.76 -7.09 -2.62
N LEU A 15 31.39 -8.29 -3.05
CA LEU A 15 30.89 -9.35 -2.21
C LEU A 15 31.96 -10.42 -2.02
N ASP A 16 31.93 -11.09 -0.88
CA ASP A 16 32.77 -12.24 -0.61
C ASP A 16 32.07 -13.49 -1.12
N ARG A 17 32.65 -14.13 -2.15
CA ARG A 17 32.21 -15.39 -2.70
C ARG A 17 33.25 -16.45 -2.31
N ASN A 18 32.98 -17.19 -1.23
CA ASN A 18 33.83 -18.30 -0.77
C ASN A 18 35.31 -17.92 -0.57
N GLY A 19 35.60 -16.70 -0.10
CA GLY A 19 36.95 -16.18 0.12
C GLY A 19 37.49 -15.31 -1.03
N GLU A 20 36.77 -15.22 -2.15
CA GLU A 20 37.12 -14.35 -3.28
C GLU A 20 36.25 -13.09 -3.32
N ARG A 21 36.89 -11.92 -3.38
CA ARG A 21 36.18 -10.64 -3.49
C ARG A 21 35.83 -10.32 -4.94
N VAL A 22 34.59 -10.59 -5.32
CA VAL A 22 34.05 -10.34 -6.67
C VAL A 22 33.16 -9.09 -6.65
N SER A 23 33.12 -8.31 -7.72
CA SER A 23 32.18 -7.18 -7.81
C SER A 23 30.75 -7.68 -7.97
N VAL A 24 29.76 -6.91 -7.50
CA VAL A 24 28.35 -7.28 -7.68
C VAL A 24 28.01 -7.44 -9.16
N ALA A 25 28.54 -6.58 -10.04
CA ALA A 25 28.35 -6.71 -11.49
C ALA A 25 28.92 -8.00 -12.08
N ALA A 26 30.14 -8.38 -11.69
CA ALA A 26 30.74 -9.62 -12.16
C ALA A 26 29.97 -10.84 -11.62
N TYR A 27 29.54 -10.81 -10.36
CA TYR A 27 28.74 -11.88 -9.77
C TYR A 27 27.44 -12.16 -10.52
N PHE A 28 26.69 -11.11 -10.90
CA PHE A 28 25.45 -11.28 -11.67
C PHE A 28 25.70 -11.83 -13.07
N LYS A 29 26.79 -11.39 -13.71
CA LYS A 29 27.19 -11.90 -15.03
C LYS A 29 27.64 -13.36 -14.96
N ASP A 30 28.47 -13.71 -14.00
CA ASP A 30 29.06 -15.05 -13.91
C ASP A 30 28.08 -16.10 -13.37
N THR A 31 27.21 -15.71 -12.43
CA THR A 31 26.29 -16.66 -11.75
C THR A 31 24.96 -16.79 -12.48
N TYR A 32 24.42 -15.69 -13.01
CA TYR A 32 23.08 -15.65 -13.61
C TYR A 32 23.10 -15.37 -15.12
N ASN A 33 24.29 -15.22 -15.73
CA ASN A 33 24.44 -14.80 -17.12
C ASN A 33 23.67 -13.51 -17.44
N TYR A 34 23.57 -12.62 -16.46
CA TYR A 34 22.80 -11.38 -16.56
C TYR A 34 23.74 -10.17 -16.56
N THR A 35 23.67 -9.38 -17.63
CA THR A 35 24.41 -8.12 -17.73
C THR A 35 23.53 -6.98 -17.24
N LEU A 36 23.94 -6.38 -16.12
CA LEU A 36 23.22 -5.27 -15.49
C LEU A 36 23.16 -4.07 -16.44
N CYS A 37 21.98 -3.49 -16.64
CA CYS A 37 21.80 -2.31 -17.49
C CYS A 37 22.28 -1.04 -16.79
N PHE A 38 22.15 -1.01 -15.45
CA PHE A 38 22.51 0.13 -14.62
C PHE A 38 23.61 -0.23 -13.59
N PRO A 39 24.84 -0.56 -14.02
CA PRO A 39 25.92 -0.94 -13.11
C PRO A 39 26.36 0.20 -12.17
N ASN A 40 26.06 1.45 -12.53
CA ASN A 40 26.37 2.62 -11.70
C ASN A 40 25.30 2.97 -10.67
N ALA A 41 24.13 2.30 -10.70
CA ALA A 41 23.09 2.53 -9.73
C ALA A 41 23.46 1.98 -8.34
N PRO A 42 22.82 2.46 -7.27
CA PRO A 42 22.90 1.84 -5.95
C PRO A 42 22.36 0.39 -5.93
N TYR A 43 22.83 -0.39 -4.96
CA TYR A 43 22.39 -1.76 -4.71
C TYR A 43 21.66 -1.83 -3.38
N VAL A 44 20.82 -2.84 -3.23
CA VAL A 44 20.07 -3.10 -2.00
C VAL A 44 20.77 -4.20 -1.21
N LYS A 45 21.17 -3.92 0.04
CA LYS A 45 21.68 -4.93 0.96
C LYS A 45 20.51 -5.66 1.62
N LEU A 46 20.50 -6.99 1.51
CA LEU A 46 19.48 -7.81 2.14
C LEU A 46 19.70 -7.87 3.65
N ARG A 47 18.61 -7.84 4.44
CA ARG A 47 18.70 -7.96 5.90
C ARG A 47 18.94 -9.42 6.29
N GLY A 48 19.97 -9.66 7.11
CA GLY A 48 20.28 -11.00 7.65
C GLY A 48 21.09 -11.91 6.72
N GLN A 49 21.48 -11.43 5.54
CA GLN A 49 22.42 -12.10 4.63
C GLN A 49 23.37 -11.05 4.07
N ASP A 50 24.63 -11.41 3.81
CA ASP A 50 25.60 -10.54 3.11
C ASP A 50 25.36 -10.51 1.59
N GLY A 51 24.07 -10.54 1.18
CA GLY A 51 23.63 -10.51 -0.20
C GLY A 51 23.30 -9.09 -0.68
N PHE A 52 23.69 -8.79 -1.91
CA PHE A 52 23.36 -7.55 -2.61
C PHE A 52 22.49 -7.84 -3.83
N VAL A 53 21.47 -7.03 -4.06
CA VAL A 53 20.58 -7.12 -5.22
C VAL A 53 20.54 -5.78 -5.96
N SER A 54 20.59 -5.83 -7.28
CA SER A 54 20.45 -4.64 -8.13
C SER A 54 19.05 -4.05 -8.01
N LEU A 55 18.93 -2.72 -7.93
CA LEU A 55 17.63 -2.05 -7.91
C LEU A 55 16.78 -2.36 -9.15
N GLU A 56 17.41 -2.66 -10.31
CA GLU A 56 16.69 -3.01 -11.54
C GLU A 56 15.99 -4.39 -11.47
N LEU A 57 16.41 -5.24 -10.53
CA LEU A 57 15.84 -6.56 -10.28
C LEU A 57 14.84 -6.55 -9.11
N CYS A 58 14.68 -5.41 -8.45
CA CYS A 58 13.76 -5.23 -7.34
C CYS A 58 12.41 -4.71 -7.84
N PHE A 59 11.33 -5.27 -7.29
CA PHE A 59 9.97 -4.76 -7.48
C PHE A 59 9.33 -4.45 -6.12
N VAL A 60 8.40 -3.50 -6.12
CA VAL A 60 7.61 -3.19 -4.92
C VAL A 60 6.57 -4.28 -4.77
N VAL A 61 6.59 -4.97 -3.63
CA VAL A 61 5.62 -6.03 -3.33
C VAL A 61 4.23 -5.42 -3.15
N GLU A 62 3.25 -5.97 -3.86
CA GLU A 62 1.85 -5.55 -3.77
C GLU A 62 1.30 -5.68 -2.33
N GLY A 63 0.37 -4.79 -1.97
CA GLY A 63 -0.22 -4.76 -0.63
C GLY A 63 0.64 -4.08 0.45
N SER A 64 1.85 -3.63 0.11
CA SER A 64 2.67 -2.79 1.00
C SER A 64 1.97 -1.45 1.25
N ARG A 65 1.66 -1.15 2.52
CA ARG A 65 0.99 0.10 2.89
C ARG A 65 1.98 1.26 2.92
N VAL A 66 1.62 2.36 2.28
CA VAL A 66 2.30 3.65 2.47
C VAL A 66 1.78 4.27 3.77
N PRO A 67 2.65 4.73 4.68
CA PRO A 67 2.22 5.41 5.89
C PRO A 67 1.33 6.62 5.56
N PRO A 68 0.16 6.79 6.20
CA PRO A 68 -0.75 7.91 5.89
C PRO A 68 -0.11 9.30 6.06
N LEU A 69 0.87 9.40 6.96
CA LEU A 69 1.59 10.64 7.27
C LEU A 69 2.77 10.95 6.33
N SER A 70 3.10 10.06 5.39
CA SER A 70 4.23 10.27 4.47
C SER A 70 3.83 10.93 3.15
N LEU A 71 2.57 11.38 3.01
CA LEU A 71 2.07 12.01 1.80
C LEU A 71 2.42 13.51 1.78
N ASN A 72 2.86 14.00 0.62
CA ASN A 72 3.01 15.44 0.40
C ASN A 72 1.65 16.12 0.17
N ALA A 73 1.61 17.45 0.22
CA ALA A 73 0.35 18.21 0.10
C ALA A 73 -0.44 17.90 -1.19
N ALA A 74 0.25 17.74 -2.33
CA ALA A 74 -0.39 17.42 -3.60
C ALA A 74 -0.97 16.00 -3.61
N GLN A 75 -0.25 15.03 -3.04
CA GLN A 75 -0.72 13.65 -2.88
C GLN A 75 -1.91 13.57 -1.93
N THR A 76 -1.89 14.32 -0.82
CA THR A 76 -3.00 14.39 0.14
C THR A 76 -4.25 15.00 -0.48
N ALA A 77 -4.13 16.08 -1.25
CA ALA A 77 -5.25 16.67 -1.98
C ALA A 77 -5.89 15.64 -2.94
N LYS A 78 -5.06 14.94 -3.72
CA LYS A 78 -5.54 13.87 -4.61
C LYS A 78 -6.20 12.71 -3.85
N MET A 79 -5.68 12.34 -2.68
CA MET A 79 -6.28 11.32 -1.83
C MET A 79 -7.66 11.76 -1.31
N ILE A 80 -7.81 13.03 -0.94
CA ILE A 80 -9.11 13.59 -0.54
C ILE A 80 -10.10 13.51 -1.70
N ASP A 81 -9.70 13.89 -2.91
CA ASP A 81 -10.57 13.83 -4.09
C ASP A 81 -11.01 12.39 -4.40
N ILE A 82 -10.12 11.42 -4.25
CA ILE A 82 -10.44 10.00 -4.43
C ILE A 82 -11.39 9.50 -3.32
N ALA A 83 -11.16 9.91 -2.07
CA ALA A 83 -11.94 9.47 -0.92
C ALA A 83 -13.31 10.16 -0.81
N ARG A 84 -13.45 11.35 -1.39
CA ARG A 84 -14.71 12.10 -1.44
C ARG A 84 -15.63 11.43 -2.46
N GLN A 85 -16.65 10.75 -1.95
CA GLN A 85 -17.70 10.12 -2.75
C GLN A 85 -19.05 10.63 -2.30
N GLU A 86 -19.99 10.80 -3.23
CA GLU A 86 -21.36 11.16 -2.86
C GLU A 86 -22.02 10.02 -2.06
N PRO A 87 -22.93 10.32 -1.11
CA PRO A 87 -23.52 9.29 -0.26
C PRO A 87 -24.18 8.15 -1.03
N GLN A 88 -24.85 8.46 -2.15
CA GLN A 88 -25.50 7.45 -2.99
C GLN A 88 -24.47 6.53 -3.67
N GLU A 89 -23.42 7.09 -4.25
CA GLU A 89 -22.33 6.31 -4.87
C GLU A 89 -21.61 5.44 -3.85
N ARG A 90 -21.33 6.00 -2.66
CA ARG A 90 -20.71 5.26 -1.55
C ARG A 90 -21.57 4.11 -1.07
N GLN A 91 -22.89 4.30 -0.98
CA GLN A 91 -23.81 3.22 -0.62
C GLN A 91 -23.79 2.10 -1.67
N GLN A 92 -23.84 2.47 -2.96
CA GLN A 92 -23.80 1.50 -4.06
C GLN A 92 -22.49 0.72 -4.08
N SER A 93 -21.34 1.40 -3.93
CA SER A 93 -20.02 0.77 -3.94
C SER A 93 -19.84 -0.22 -2.79
N VAL A 94 -20.35 0.10 -1.59
CA VAL A 94 -20.34 -0.83 -0.45
C VAL A 94 -21.21 -2.06 -0.72
N VAL A 95 -22.40 -1.89 -1.30
CA VAL A 95 -23.29 -3.01 -1.65
C VAL A 95 -22.66 -3.90 -2.74
N GLN A 96 -22.05 -3.31 -3.76
CA GLN A 96 -21.34 -4.03 -4.82
C GLN A 96 -20.15 -4.80 -4.26
N LEU A 97 -19.26 -4.15 -3.50
CA LEU A 97 -18.09 -4.78 -2.86
C LEU A 97 -18.51 -6.00 -2.04
N ARG A 98 -19.59 -5.85 -1.26
CA ARG A 98 -20.14 -6.92 -0.43
C ARG A 98 -20.61 -8.11 -1.28
N ASN A 99 -21.32 -7.87 -2.38
CA ASN A 99 -21.92 -8.91 -3.20
C ASN A 99 -20.93 -9.60 -4.15
N GLU A 100 -19.91 -8.87 -4.63
CA GLU A 100 -19.01 -9.33 -5.69
C GLU A 100 -17.67 -9.82 -5.15
N VAL A 101 -17.15 -9.16 -4.11
CA VAL A 101 -15.80 -9.45 -3.59
C VAL A 101 -15.87 -10.24 -2.29
N VAL A 102 -16.63 -9.76 -1.30
CA VAL A 102 -16.58 -10.33 0.06
C VAL A 102 -17.39 -11.62 0.19
N LYS A 103 -18.61 -11.66 -0.38
CA LYS A 103 -19.46 -12.87 -0.49
C LYS A 103 -19.57 -13.71 0.79
N TYR A 104 -19.94 -13.09 1.92
CA TYR A 104 -20.05 -13.74 3.24
C TYR A 104 -20.81 -15.08 3.26
N LYS A 105 -21.82 -15.25 2.40
CA LYS A 105 -22.58 -16.51 2.30
C LYS A 105 -21.75 -17.70 1.79
N GLN A 106 -20.64 -17.44 1.10
CA GLN A 106 -19.75 -18.45 0.52
C GLN A 106 -18.52 -18.72 1.40
N ASP A 107 -18.37 -17.98 2.49
CA ASP A 107 -17.26 -18.15 3.43
C ASP A 107 -17.52 -19.37 4.33
N GLY A 108 -16.69 -20.40 4.18
CA GLY A 108 -16.81 -21.65 4.92
C GLY A 108 -16.62 -21.50 6.43
N LEU A 109 -15.84 -20.52 6.89
CA LEU A 109 -15.64 -20.26 8.32
C LEU A 109 -16.91 -19.64 8.93
N ILE A 110 -17.50 -18.68 8.25
CA ILE A 110 -18.75 -18.02 8.69
C ILE A 110 -19.89 -19.03 8.75
N GLN A 111 -19.99 -19.90 7.75
CA GLN A 111 -20.96 -21.00 7.74
C GLN A 111 -20.72 -21.99 8.89
N ALA A 112 -19.46 -22.37 9.13
CA ALA A 112 -19.12 -23.29 10.22
C ALA A 112 -19.47 -22.72 11.61
N TRP A 113 -19.44 -21.39 11.77
CA TRP A 113 -19.86 -20.71 13.00
C TRP A 113 -21.38 -20.52 13.10
N GLY A 114 -22.15 -20.92 12.09
CA GLY A 114 -23.60 -20.76 12.06
C GLY A 114 -24.06 -19.29 11.94
N VAL A 115 -23.17 -18.39 11.51
CA VAL A 115 -23.48 -16.96 11.39
C VAL A 115 -24.12 -16.66 10.04
N GLN A 116 -25.18 -15.86 10.04
CA GLN A 116 -25.84 -15.39 8.82
C GLN A 116 -25.77 -13.87 8.73
N VAL A 117 -25.26 -13.37 7.60
CA VAL A 117 -25.08 -11.93 7.37
C VAL A 117 -26.04 -11.46 6.27
N SER A 118 -26.90 -10.50 6.59
CA SER A 118 -27.87 -9.92 5.64
C SER A 118 -27.19 -9.21 4.48
N ASN A 119 -27.80 -9.29 3.29
CA ASN A 119 -27.37 -8.61 2.07
C ASN A 119 -27.80 -7.16 1.95
N GLU A 120 -28.73 -6.72 2.79
CA GLU A 120 -29.30 -5.39 2.72
C GLU A 120 -28.74 -4.50 3.83
N PRO A 121 -28.44 -3.23 3.54
CA PRO A 121 -28.15 -2.24 4.57
C PRO A 121 -29.32 -2.12 5.55
N VAL A 122 -28.99 -1.94 6.83
CA VAL A 122 -29.98 -1.69 7.88
C VAL A 122 -30.70 -0.36 7.60
N ARG A 123 -32.02 -0.33 7.80
CA ARG A 123 -32.88 0.86 7.59
C ARG A 123 -33.42 1.37 8.93
N PRO A 124 -32.69 2.24 9.63
CA PRO A 124 -33.17 2.83 10.88
C PRO A 124 -34.16 3.98 10.62
N GLU A 125 -35.06 4.21 11.56
CA GLU A 125 -35.90 5.41 11.57
C GLU A 125 -35.14 6.59 12.21
N GLY A 126 -35.12 7.73 11.52
CA GLY A 126 -34.48 8.96 11.98
C GLY A 126 -35.48 10.07 12.24
N ARG A 127 -35.07 11.09 13.00
CA ARG A 127 -35.84 12.33 13.21
C ARG A 127 -35.00 13.53 12.81
N GLN A 128 -35.59 14.46 12.05
CA GLN A 128 -34.97 15.75 11.75
C GLN A 128 -35.37 16.77 12.81
N LEU A 129 -34.40 17.24 13.58
CA LEU A 129 -34.63 18.30 14.57
C LEU A 129 -34.66 19.66 13.85
N PRO A 130 -35.54 20.58 14.26
CA PRO A 130 -35.52 21.94 13.71
C PRO A 130 -34.19 22.63 14.06
N PRO A 131 -33.63 23.45 13.16
CA PRO A 131 -32.40 24.17 13.44
C PRO A 131 -32.62 25.17 14.59
N PRO A 132 -31.61 25.38 15.47
CA PRO A 132 -31.71 26.38 16.53
C PRO A 132 -31.69 27.80 15.94
N ARG A 133 -32.25 28.76 16.67
CA ARG A 133 -32.09 30.18 16.35
C ARG A 133 -30.71 30.65 16.80
N VAL A 134 -29.95 31.26 15.90
CA VAL A 134 -28.66 31.88 16.22
C VAL A 134 -28.90 33.36 16.50
N THR A 135 -28.78 33.77 17.76
CA THR A 135 -28.82 35.20 18.13
C THR A 135 -27.40 35.75 18.18
N TYR A 136 -27.10 36.72 17.34
CA TYR A 136 -25.91 37.56 17.44
C TYR A 136 -26.14 38.68 18.48
N GLY A 137 -25.25 39.67 18.58
CA GLY A 137 -25.41 40.83 19.48
C GLY A 137 -26.67 41.68 19.19
N LEU A 138 -26.67 42.97 19.56
CA LEU A 138 -27.86 43.84 19.44
C LEU A 138 -28.50 43.79 18.02
N ASN A 139 -29.65 43.10 17.94
CA ASN A 139 -30.57 42.89 16.82
C ASN A 139 -30.34 41.70 15.86
N THR A 140 -30.92 40.56 16.26
CA THR A 140 -32.00 39.82 15.59
C THR A 140 -32.12 39.91 14.06
N ILE A 141 -31.85 38.78 13.39
CA ILE A 141 -32.69 38.21 12.33
C ILE A 141 -32.84 36.72 12.63
#